data_AF-A0AA40WFF1-F1
#
_entry.id   AF-A0AA40WFF1-F1
#
_cell.length_a   1.000
_cell.length_b   1.000
_cell.length_c   1.000
_cell.angle_alpha   90.00
_cell.angle_beta   90.00
_cell.angle_gamma   90.00
#
_symmetry.space_group_name_H-M   'P 1'
#
loop_
_entity.id
_entity.type
_entity.pdbx_description
1 polymer ?
#
loop_
_entity_poly.entity_id
_entity_poly.type
_entity_poly.pdbx_seq_one_letter_code
_entity_poly.pdbx_strand_id
1 'polypeptide(L)'
;NPGHAPANMAIRFTRDIFSNESGWPLRLRLISEAELVQIFIAWTSSSPVCRQVEKSLIPSRLEKWQSLRQPQPVPGVTAEEVATIASFWRSCLPSARQHIDDATWQHFASLLPALDLTTRAHAWALLWGEQPEITQQWLALAHMLQQTGHAGELAAPPSLPVDHFGLP
;
A
#
# COMPACT_ATOMS: atom_id res chain seq x y z
N ASN A 1 -33.14 19.29 45.04
CA ASN A 1 -32.31 18.32 44.32
C ASN A 1 -32.91 18.11 42.93
N PRO A 2 -32.45 18.83 41.89
CA PRO A 2 -32.91 18.63 40.52
C PRO A 2 -32.41 17.25 40.05
N GLY A 3 -33.16 16.42 39.33
CA GLY A 3 -34.08 16.72 38.24
C GLY A 3 -33.48 16.07 36.99
N HIS A 4 -33.88 14.83 36.74
CA HIS A 4 -33.34 13.90 35.74
C HIS A 4 -33.09 14.54 34.36
N ALA A 5 -31.83 14.54 33.92
CA ALA A 5 -31.50 14.85 32.53
C ALA A 5 -31.97 13.68 31.63
N PRO A 6 -32.64 13.95 30.49
CA PRO A 6 -33.04 12.90 29.57
C PRO A 6 -31.77 12.28 28.95
N ALA A 7 -31.60 10.98 29.09
CA ALA A 7 -30.59 10.23 28.37
C ALA A 7 -30.81 10.43 26.87
N ASN A 8 -29.85 11.06 26.20
CA ASN A 8 -29.89 11.28 24.76
C ASN A 8 -29.76 9.93 24.05
N MET A 9 -30.89 9.38 23.58
CA MET A 9 -30.94 8.11 22.89
C MET A 9 -30.48 8.31 21.44
N ALA A 10 -29.24 7.92 21.13
CA ALA A 10 -28.72 7.94 19.77
C ALA A 10 -29.03 6.60 19.08
N ILE A 11 -30.02 6.59 18.18
CA ILE A 11 -30.30 5.44 17.32
C ILE A 11 -29.34 5.51 16.12
N ARG A 12 -28.39 4.58 16.06
CA ARG A 12 -27.51 4.39 14.90
C ARG A 12 -28.15 3.35 13.98
N PHE A 13 -28.62 3.78 12.82
CA PHE A 13 -29.02 2.88 11.75
C PHE A 13 -27.78 2.48 10.94
N THR A 14 -27.19 1.35 11.25
CA THR A 14 -26.21 0.69 10.36
C THR A 14 -26.99 -0.20 9.41
N ARG A 15 -27.05 0.18 8.13
CA ARG A 15 -27.47 -0.73 7.07
C ARG A 15 -26.24 -1.52 6.65
N ASP A 16 -26.00 -2.64 7.32
CA ASP A 16 -25.24 -3.72 6.69
C ASP A 16 -25.91 -5.06 7.03
N ILE A 17 -26.27 -5.77 5.98
CA ILE A 17 -27.02 -7.02 6.05
C ILE A 17 -25.96 -8.10 6.32
N PHE A 18 -25.74 -8.40 7.59
CA PHE A 18 -24.89 -9.52 8.00
C PHE A 18 -25.60 -10.83 7.65
N SER A 19 -25.27 -11.39 6.49
CA SER A 19 -25.53 -12.81 6.21
C SER A 19 -24.67 -13.63 7.17
N ASN A 20 -25.33 -14.14 8.20
CA ASN A 20 -24.80 -14.99 9.25
C ASN A 20 -24.40 -16.36 8.67
N GLU A 21 -23.21 -16.45 8.07
CA GLU A 21 -22.50 -17.72 7.88
C GLU A 21 -21.72 -18.00 9.16
N SER A 22 -22.37 -18.73 10.06
CA SER A 22 -21.93 -19.16 11.37
C SER A 22 -20.52 -19.79 11.36
N GLY A 23 -19.52 -19.08 11.89
CA GLY A 23 -18.20 -19.64 12.19
C GLY A 23 -17.03 -18.65 12.16
N TRP A 24 -17.15 -17.50 11.48
CA TRP A 24 -16.02 -16.60 11.22
C TRP A 24 -16.44 -15.12 11.39
N PRO A 25 -16.36 -14.55 12.61
CA PRO A 25 -16.93 -13.23 12.90
C PRO A 25 -16.15 -12.05 12.31
N LEU A 26 -14.95 -12.27 11.76
CA LEU A 26 -14.10 -11.21 11.23
C LEU A 26 -13.58 -11.60 9.84
N ARG A 27 -13.95 -10.80 8.84
CA ARG A 27 -13.30 -10.80 7.52
C ARG A 27 -12.17 -9.78 7.56
N LEU A 28 -10.94 -10.26 7.52
CA LEU A 28 -9.77 -9.40 7.37
C LEU A 28 -9.57 -9.15 5.88
N ARG A 29 -9.77 -7.90 5.44
CA ARG A 29 -9.32 -7.47 4.12
C ARG A 29 -7.83 -7.23 4.18
N LEU A 30 -7.07 -8.00 3.41
CA LEU A 30 -5.64 -7.79 3.26
C LEU A 30 -5.40 -6.54 2.39
N ILE A 31 -4.46 -5.73 2.81
CA ILE A 31 -3.99 -4.54 2.09
C ILE A 31 -3.36 -5.00 0.77
N SER A 32 -3.69 -4.34 -0.36
CA SER A 32 -3.06 -4.68 -1.65
C SER A 32 -1.61 -4.16 -1.74
N GLU A 33 -0.83 -4.66 -2.70
CA GLU A 33 0.52 -4.10 -2.95
C GLU A 33 0.46 -2.59 -3.21
N ALA A 34 -0.58 -2.12 -3.93
CA ALA A 34 -0.77 -0.71 -4.25
C ALA A 34 -1.08 0.15 -3.03
N GLU A 35 -1.92 -0.33 -2.11
CA GLU A 35 -2.22 0.37 -0.86
C GLU A 35 -0.98 0.41 0.06
N LEU A 36 -0.21 -0.69 0.10
CA LEU A 36 1.04 -0.73 0.84
C LEU A 36 2.02 0.34 0.32
N VAL A 37 2.15 0.49 -0.99
CA VAL A 37 2.97 1.55 -1.59
C VAL A 37 2.50 2.94 -1.15
N GLN A 38 1.18 3.20 -1.13
CA GLN A 38 0.64 4.49 -0.69
C GLN A 38 0.98 4.80 0.79
N ILE A 39 0.87 3.82 1.68
CA ILE A 39 1.24 3.97 3.10
C ILE A 39 2.71 4.40 3.22
N PHE A 40 3.61 3.75 2.49
CA PHE A 40 5.04 4.06 2.49
C PHE A 40 5.34 5.44 1.90
N ILE A 41 4.62 5.86 0.85
CA ILE A 41 4.72 7.21 0.30
C ILE A 41 4.30 8.25 1.34
N ALA A 42 3.17 8.04 2.02
CA ALA A 42 2.66 8.98 3.04
C ALA A 42 3.61 9.08 4.25
N TRP A 43 4.19 7.96 4.66
CA TRP A 43 5.17 7.93 5.75
C TRP A 43 6.45 8.68 5.36
N THR A 44 6.95 8.44 4.15
CA THR A 44 8.20 9.06 3.68
C THR A 44 8.04 10.54 3.35
N SER A 45 6.87 10.98 2.86
CA SER A 45 6.56 12.39 2.66
C SER A 45 6.55 13.18 3.97
N SER A 46 6.18 12.52 5.07
CA SER A 46 6.18 13.10 6.42
C SER A 46 7.56 13.07 7.08
N SER A 47 8.49 12.26 6.57
CA SER A 47 9.84 12.10 7.13
C SER A 47 10.82 13.10 6.48
N PRO A 48 11.56 13.90 7.27
CA PRO A 48 12.55 14.85 6.75
C PRO A 48 13.81 14.17 6.18
N VAL A 49 13.96 12.85 6.37
CA VAL A 49 15.15 12.07 5.97
C VAL A 49 15.10 11.61 4.51
N CYS A 50 13.95 11.73 3.85
CA CYS A 50 13.77 11.22 2.50
C CYS A 50 14.58 12.05 1.47
N ARG A 51 15.70 11.48 1.02
CA ARG A 51 16.57 12.06 -0.03
C ARG A 51 15.89 11.92 -1.38
N GLN A 52 15.90 12.96 -2.21
CA GLN A 52 15.40 12.85 -3.58
C GLN A 52 16.33 12.00 -4.44
N VAL A 53 15.77 11.11 -5.24
CA VAL A 53 16.56 10.36 -6.24
C VAL A 53 16.92 11.29 -7.38
N GLU A 54 18.14 11.18 -7.88
CA GLU A 54 18.58 11.95 -9.05
C GLU A 54 17.80 11.52 -10.30
N LYS A 55 17.17 12.48 -10.96
CA LYS A 55 16.36 12.27 -12.18
C LYS A 55 17.17 11.64 -13.32
N SER A 56 18.50 11.85 -13.34
CA SER A 56 19.43 11.29 -14.32
C SER A 56 19.54 9.76 -14.24
N LEU A 57 19.25 9.14 -13.09
CA LEU A 57 19.37 7.69 -12.89
C LEU A 57 18.11 6.92 -13.31
N ILE A 58 16.96 7.58 -13.32
CA ILE A 58 15.66 7.00 -13.69
C ILE A 58 15.69 6.31 -15.07
N PRO A 59 16.19 6.93 -16.17
CA PRO A 59 16.18 6.28 -17.49
C PRO A 59 17.05 5.02 -17.53
N SER A 60 18.26 5.05 -16.97
CA SER A 60 19.15 3.88 -16.95
C SER A 60 18.59 2.72 -16.12
N ARG A 61 17.85 3.03 -15.04
CA ARG A 61 17.13 2.02 -14.25
C ARG A 61 15.94 1.45 -15.02
N LEU A 62 15.20 2.31 -15.72
CA LEU A 62 14.06 1.91 -16.53
C LEU A 62 14.48 0.93 -17.64
N GLU A 63 15.60 1.19 -18.32
CA GLU A 63 16.19 0.26 -19.30
C GLU A 63 16.57 -1.08 -18.65
N LYS A 64 17.19 -1.05 -17.46
CA LYS A 64 17.52 -2.27 -16.71
C LYS A 64 16.28 -3.07 -16.32
N TRP A 65 15.20 -2.42 -15.92
CA TRP A 65 13.96 -3.12 -15.58
C TRP A 65 13.23 -3.61 -16.82
N GLN A 66 13.34 -2.90 -17.94
CA GLN A 66 12.77 -3.33 -19.21
C GLN A 66 13.33 -4.68 -19.68
N SER A 67 14.62 -4.96 -19.44
CA SER A 67 15.22 -6.27 -19.73
C SER A 67 14.84 -7.37 -18.74
N LEU A 68 14.33 -7.00 -17.56
CA LEU A 68 13.85 -7.92 -16.51
C LEU A 68 12.33 -8.18 -16.57
N ARG A 69 11.67 -7.77 -17.66
CA ARG A 69 10.25 -8.06 -17.87
C ARG A 69 10.02 -9.56 -17.90
N GLN A 70 9.02 -10.00 -17.15
CA GLN A 70 8.57 -11.38 -17.17
C GLN A 70 7.65 -11.62 -18.39
N PRO A 71 7.72 -12.82 -19.00
CA PRO A 71 6.88 -13.17 -20.14
C PRO A 71 5.40 -13.33 -19.77
N GLN A 72 5.09 -13.52 -18.49
CA GLN A 72 3.73 -13.63 -17.97
C GLN A 72 3.44 -12.46 -17.02
N PRO A 73 2.27 -11.80 -17.11
CA PRO A 73 1.90 -10.72 -16.20
C PRO A 73 1.89 -11.25 -14.76
N VAL A 74 2.56 -10.51 -13.87
CA VAL A 74 2.71 -10.91 -12.48
C VAL A 74 1.54 -10.32 -11.70
N PRO A 75 0.73 -11.13 -10.99
CA PRO A 75 -0.35 -10.61 -10.16
C PRO A 75 0.22 -9.70 -9.05
N GLY A 76 -0.53 -8.64 -8.71
CA GLY A 76 -0.19 -7.76 -7.58
C GLY A 76 -0.44 -6.28 -7.86
N VAL A 77 -0.14 -5.79 -9.06
CA VAL A 77 -0.32 -4.37 -9.44
C VAL A 77 -0.79 -4.23 -10.88
N THR A 78 -1.84 -3.44 -11.09
CA THR A 78 -2.39 -3.05 -12.39
C THR A 78 -1.94 -1.65 -12.82
N ALA A 79 -2.05 -1.35 -14.11
CA ALA A 79 -1.74 -0.01 -14.63
C ALA A 79 -2.61 1.10 -13.99
N GLU A 80 -3.87 0.79 -13.66
CA GLU A 80 -4.79 1.74 -12.98
C GLU A 80 -4.36 2.02 -11.54
N GLU A 81 -3.91 1.00 -10.81
CA GLU A 81 -3.34 1.18 -9.47
C GLU A 81 -2.07 2.01 -9.51
N VAL A 82 -1.20 1.84 -10.52
CA VAL A 82 -0.03 2.69 -10.71
C VAL A 82 -0.43 4.15 -10.95
N ALA A 83 -1.46 4.40 -11.76
CA ALA A 83 -1.97 5.75 -11.98
C ALA A 83 -2.54 6.36 -10.68
N THR A 84 -3.22 5.55 -9.87
CA THR A 84 -3.73 5.94 -8.56
C THR A 84 -2.58 6.33 -7.62
N ILE A 85 -1.54 5.49 -7.52
CA ILE A 85 -0.33 5.76 -6.75
C ILE A 85 0.36 7.04 -7.24
N ALA A 86 0.45 7.25 -8.55
CA ALA A 86 1.05 8.45 -9.14
C ALA A 86 0.31 9.73 -8.72
N SER A 87 -1.02 9.69 -8.70
CA SER A 87 -1.85 10.81 -8.25
C SER A 87 -1.68 11.07 -6.75
N PHE A 88 -1.63 10.00 -5.94
CA PHE A 88 -1.43 10.07 -4.50
C PHE A 88 -0.05 10.65 -4.16
N TRP A 89 1.01 10.15 -4.80
CA TRP A 89 2.39 10.65 -4.62
C TRP A 89 2.50 12.14 -4.92
N ARG A 90 1.86 12.61 -6.00
CA ARG A 90 1.78 14.04 -6.34
C ARG A 90 1.01 14.85 -5.30
N SER A 91 -0.01 14.28 -4.67
CA SER A 91 -0.78 14.95 -3.61
C SER A 91 -0.01 15.06 -2.29
N CYS A 92 0.84 14.07 -1.98
CA CYS A 92 1.63 14.06 -0.74
C CYS A 92 2.88 14.95 -0.81
N LEU A 93 3.41 15.21 -2.00
CA LEU A 93 4.66 15.95 -2.19
C LEU A 93 4.43 17.33 -2.80
N PRO A 94 5.07 18.39 -2.27
CA PRO A 94 5.02 19.71 -2.89
C PRO A 94 5.70 19.68 -4.26
N SER A 95 5.25 20.52 -5.20
CA SER A 95 5.72 20.53 -6.60
C SER A 95 7.24 20.64 -6.76
N ALA A 96 7.93 21.31 -5.82
CA ALA A 96 9.39 21.42 -5.80
C ALA A 96 10.11 20.07 -5.60
N ARG A 97 9.42 19.04 -5.10
CA ARG A 97 9.96 17.69 -4.90
C ARG A 97 9.49 16.67 -5.94
N GLN A 98 8.63 17.08 -6.86
CA GLN A 98 8.07 16.19 -7.89
C GLN A 98 9.06 15.99 -9.04
N HIS A 99 10.04 15.10 -8.87
CA HIS A 99 11.08 14.85 -9.88
C HIS A 99 10.69 13.83 -10.97
N ILE A 100 9.54 13.14 -10.83
CA ILE A 100 9.05 12.15 -11.79
C ILE A 100 8.00 12.81 -12.69
N ASP A 101 8.26 12.83 -13.99
CA ASP A 101 7.35 13.41 -14.98
C ASP A 101 6.21 12.44 -15.33
N ASP A 102 5.11 12.96 -15.88
CA ASP A 102 3.96 12.13 -16.32
C ASP A 102 4.36 11.04 -17.33
N ALA A 103 5.32 11.33 -18.23
CA ALA A 103 5.81 10.35 -19.20
C ALA A 103 6.50 9.16 -18.51
N THR A 104 7.25 9.40 -17.44
CA THR A 104 7.88 8.34 -16.64
C THR A 104 6.83 7.51 -15.91
N TRP A 105 5.78 8.16 -15.38
CA TRP A 105 4.66 7.45 -14.75
C TRP A 105 3.88 6.56 -15.74
N GLN A 106 3.68 7.03 -16.97
CA GLN A 106 3.09 6.20 -18.04
C GLN A 106 3.96 4.98 -18.34
N HIS A 107 5.29 5.14 -18.40
CA HIS A 107 6.20 4.02 -18.55
C HIS A 107 6.09 3.04 -17.39
N PHE A 108 6.03 3.53 -16.14
CA PHE A 108 5.80 2.67 -14.98
C PHE A 108 4.49 1.90 -15.06
N ALA A 109 3.40 2.54 -15.47
CA ALA A 109 2.10 1.89 -15.58
C ALA A 109 2.11 0.72 -16.59
N SER A 110 2.90 0.82 -17.66
CA SER A 110 3.08 -0.28 -18.63
C SER A 110 4.10 -1.33 -18.19
N LEU A 111 5.11 -0.94 -17.41
CA LEU A 111 6.24 -1.79 -17.04
C LEU A 111 5.98 -2.59 -15.76
N LEU A 112 5.50 -1.95 -14.69
CA LEU A 112 5.34 -2.55 -13.36
C LEU A 112 4.50 -3.83 -13.34
N PRO A 113 3.37 -3.95 -14.08
CA PRO A 113 2.59 -5.19 -14.11
C PRO A 113 3.34 -6.38 -14.74
N ALA A 114 4.36 -6.10 -15.56
CA ALA A 114 5.21 -7.11 -16.19
C ALA A 114 6.49 -7.40 -15.39
N LEU A 115 6.68 -6.78 -14.22
CA LEU A 115 7.86 -6.99 -13.38
C LEU A 115 7.56 -7.92 -12.21
N ASP A 116 8.59 -8.68 -11.82
CA ASP A 116 8.60 -9.46 -10.60
C ASP A 116 8.54 -8.56 -9.34
N LEU A 117 8.07 -9.11 -8.22
CA LEU A 117 7.86 -8.38 -6.96
C LEU A 117 9.13 -7.66 -6.48
N THR A 118 10.29 -8.33 -6.56
CA THR A 118 11.57 -7.76 -6.14
C THR A 118 11.94 -6.54 -7.02
N THR A 119 11.71 -6.66 -8.33
CA THR A 119 11.98 -5.56 -9.26
C THR A 119 10.99 -4.42 -9.08
N ARG A 120 9.71 -4.72 -8.78
CA ARG A 120 8.70 -3.72 -8.39
C ARG A 120 9.14 -2.95 -7.14
N ALA A 121 9.67 -3.64 -6.12
CA ALA A 121 10.19 -2.98 -4.92
C ALA A 121 11.28 -1.95 -5.26
N HIS A 122 12.22 -2.30 -6.15
CA HIS A 122 13.24 -1.36 -6.61
C HIS A 122 12.68 -0.18 -7.42
N ALA A 123 11.62 -0.41 -8.20
CA ALA A 123 10.93 0.67 -8.89
C ALA A 123 10.21 1.61 -7.91
N TRP A 124 9.54 1.06 -6.90
CA TRP A 124 8.92 1.85 -5.84
C TRP A 124 9.91 2.56 -4.93
N ALA A 125 11.13 2.02 -4.80
CA ALA A 125 12.21 2.66 -4.07
C ALA A 125 12.50 4.08 -4.56
N LEU A 126 12.27 4.36 -5.84
CA LEU A 126 12.42 5.71 -6.40
C LEU A 126 11.49 6.74 -5.74
N LEU A 127 10.31 6.31 -5.25
CA LEU A 127 9.31 7.21 -4.68
C LEU A 127 9.70 7.72 -3.29
N TRP A 128 10.59 7.00 -2.59
CA TRP A 128 11.02 7.29 -1.22
C TRP A 128 12.56 7.38 -1.06
N GLY A 129 13.27 7.65 -2.16
CA GLY A 129 14.69 8.02 -2.09
C GLY A 129 15.71 6.89 -2.16
N GLU A 130 15.36 5.75 -2.75
CA GLU A 130 16.21 4.54 -2.86
C GLU A 130 16.75 4.04 -1.50
N GLN A 131 16.07 4.34 -0.40
CA GLN A 131 16.48 3.87 0.92
C GLN A 131 16.31 2.35 1.03
N PRO A 132 17.41 1.59 1.20
CA PRO A 132 17.36 0.13 1.20
C PRO A 132 16.56 -0.42 2.39
N GLU A 133 16.58 0.25 3.54
CA GLU A 133 15.85 -0.17 4.74
C GLU A 133 14.34 -0.14 4.51
N ILE A 134 13.84 0.96 3.96
CA ILE A 134 12.42 1.15 3.63
C ILE A 134 11.99 0.16 2.55
N THR A 135 12.81 0.00 1.53
CA THR A 135 12.53 -0.91 0.40
C THR A 135 12.49 -2.37 0.86
N GLN A 136 13.38 -2.77 1.78
CA GLN A 136 13.36 -4.12 2.36
C GLN A 136 12.14 -4.35 3.26
N GLN A 137 11.73 -3.36 4.05
CA GLN A 137 10.50 -3.45 4.85
C GLN A 137 9.27 -3.63 3.96
N TRP A 138 9.15 -2.83 2.90
CA TRP A 138 8.08 -2.99 1.91
C TRP A 138 8.12 -4.38 1.28
N LEU A 139 9.30 -4.85 0.85
CA LEU A 139 9.45 -6.17 0.23
C LEU A 139 9.06 -7.31 1.18
N ALA A 140 9.48 -7.26 2.45
CA ALA A 140 9.10 -8.24 3.45
C ALA A 140 7.58 -8.30 3.66
N LEU A 141 6.92 -7.14 3.71
CA LEU A 141 5.46 -7.05 3.84
C LEU A 141 4.76 -7.56 2.57
N ALA A 142 5.24 -7.19 1.38
CA ALA A 142 4.66 -7.66 0.13
C ALA A 142 4.84 -9.16 -0.07
N HIS A 143 5.99 -9.73 0.31
CA HIS A 143 6.19 -11.18 0.35
C HIS A 143 5.20 -11.87 1.31
N MET A 144 4.97 -11.30 2.48
CA MET A 144 3.98 -11.80 3.43
C MET A 144 2.56 -11.76 2.83
N LEU A 145 2.19 -10.67 2.15
CA LEU A 145 0.91 -10.55 1.46
C LEU A 145 0.74 -11.61 0.35
N GLN A 146 1.79 -11.86 -0.45
CA GLN A 146 1.75 -12.92 -1.46
C GLN A 146 1.61 -14.31 -0.85
N GLN A 147 2.29 -14.58 0.28
CA GLN A 147 2.18 -15.85 1.01
C GLN A 147 0.80 -16.06 1.65
N THR A 148 0.09 -14.98 1.99
CA THR A 148 -1.30 -15.04 2.45
C THR A 148 -2.32 -15.25 1.31
N GLY A 149 -1.84 -15.45 0.08
CA GLY A 149 -2.61 -16.06 -1.02
C GLY A 149 -3.45 -15.11 -1.87
N HIS A 150 -3.18 -13.79 -1.88
CA HIS A 150 -4.04 -12.80 -2.53
C HIS A 150 -5.54 -12.93 -2.12
N ALA A 151 -5.82 -13.60 -1.00
CA ALA A 151 -7.17 -13.85 -0.53
C ALA A 151 -7.70 -12.53 0.03
N GLY A 152 -8.51 -11.83 -0.77
CA GLY A 152 -9.10 -10.55 -0.39
C GLY A 152 -9.94 -10.58 0.89
N GLU A 153 -10.25 -11.77 1.40
CA GLU A 153 -10.85 -12.01 2.71
C GLU A 153 -10.20 -13.23 3.37
N LEU A 154 -9.54 -13.02 4.51
CA LEU A 154 -9.07 -14.09 5.37
C LEU A 154 -10.04 -14.20 6.54
N ALA A 155 -10.68 -15.38 6.66
CA ALA A 155 -11.53 -15.70 7.79
C ALA A 155 -10.62 -15.88 9.02
N ALA A 156 -10.62 -14.91 9.92
CA ALA A 156 -9.73 -14.95 11.08
C ALA A 156 -10.25 -15.96 12.10
N PRO A 157 -9.42 -16.92 12.58
CA PRO A 157 -9.82 -17.80 13.66
C PRO A 157 -10.11 -16.98 14.93
N PRO A 158 -11.09 -17.38 15.75
CA PRO A 158 -11.60 -16.61 16.90
C PRO A 158 -10.60 -16.43 18.06
N SER A 159 -9.36 -16.88 17.92
CA SER A 159 -8.27 -16.77 18.91
C SER A 159 -7.49 -15.45 18.86
N LEU A 160 -7.83 -14.53 17.96
CA LEU A 160 -7.14 -13.25 17.80
C LEU A 160 -7.49 -12.10 18.78
N PRO A 161 -8.56 -12.13 19.62
CA PRO A 161 -8.77 -11.10 20.62
C PRO A 161 -8.25 -11.57 22.00
N VAL A 162 -7.02 -12.07 22.08
CA VAL A 162 -6.27 -12.03 23.34
C VAL A 162 -5.38 -10.80 23.26
N ASP A 163 -6.01 -9.73 23.72
CA ASP A 163 -5.43 -8.47 24.13
C ASP A 163 -4.12 -8.71 24.91
N HIS A 164 -2.99 -8.45 24.25
CA HIS A 164 -1.70 -8.27 24.90
C HIS A 164 -1.40 -6.77 25.00
N PHE A 165 -2.38 -5.92 25.37
CA PHE A 165 -2.06 -4.65 26.03
C PHE A 165 -1.71 -4.94 27.50
N GLY A 166 -0.62 -5.68 27.70
CA GLY A 166 0.08 -5.72 28.98
C GLY A 166 0.77 -4.38 29.20
N LEU A 167 0.01 -3.39 29.66
CA LEU A 167 0.57 -2.20 30.30
C LEU A 167 1.07 -2.60 31.70
N PRO A 168 2.33 -2.31 32.07
CA PRO A 168 2.73 -2.32 33.48
C PRO A 168 2.12 -1.14 34.25
#